data_AF-A0A954LZJ1-F1
#
_entry.id   AF-A0A954LZJ1-F1
#
_cell.length_a   1.000
_cell.length_b   1.000
_cell.length_c   1.000
_cell.angle_alpha   90.00
_cell.angle_beta   90.00
_cell.angle_gamma   90.00
#
_symmetry.space_group_name_H-M   'P 1'
#
loop_
_entity.id
_entity.type
_entity.pdbx_description
1 polymer ?
#
loop_
_entity_poly.entity_id
_entity_poly.type
_entity_poly.pdbx_seq_one_letter_code
_entity_poly.pdbx_strand_id
1 'polypeptide(L)'
;MYYVGICPQCEEGLLGIRVCDDQTVVLCDECDALWLSPPEKDAPPATLRADPPCPSCGDPLWGEQAHWADRKQVESVGWWSHIAGEAGNRDESGGTRTPDRIRPLADSSDLESTESAE
;
A
#
# COMPACT_ATOMS: atom_id res chain seq x y z
N MET A 1 6.33 2.88 -5.79
CA MET A 1 6.00 1.62 -5.09
C MET A 1 4.49 1.54 -4.91
N TYR A 2 3.83 0.46 -5.35
CA TYR A 2 2.42 0.21 -5.02
C TYR A 2 2.27 -0.26 -3.58
N TYR A 3 1.25 0.24 -2.88
CA TYR A 3 0.96 -0.14 -1.50
C TYR A 3 -0.53 -0.46 -1.29
N VAL A 4 -0.81 -1.33 -0.32
CA VAL A 4 -2.18 -1.80 0.01
C VAL A 4 -2.77 -1.14 1.25
N GLY A 5 -1.99 -0.38 2.01
CA GLY A 5 -2.46 0.36 3.18
C GLY A 5 -1.34 0.77 4.13
N ILE A 6 -1.73 1.17 5.34
CA ILE A 6 -0.83 1.43 6.46
C ILE A 6 -0.61 0.13 7.23
N CYS A 7 0.61 -0.07 7.71
CA CYS A 7 1.00 -1.24 8.46
C CYS A 7 0.25 -1.32 9.79
N PRO A 8 -0.50 -2.40 10.07
CA PRO A 8 -1.20 -2.55 11.35
C PRO A 8 -0.27 -2.91 12.52
N GLN A 9 1.01 -3.21 12.26
CA GLN A 9 1.98 -3.58 13.31
C GLN A 9 2.70 -2.38 13.90
N CYS A 10 3.09 -1.41 13.06
CA CYS A 10 3.78 -0.19 13.50
C CYS A 10 2.94 1.08 13.34
N GLU A 11 1.79 1.02 12.65
CA GLU A 11 0.88 2.15 12.40
C GLU A 11 1.48 3.32 11.63
N GLU A 12 2.72 3.20 11.16
CA GLU A 12 3.48 4.27 10.48
C GLU A 12 3.85 3.92 9.03
N GLY A 13 4.33 2.70 8.79
CA GLY A 13 4.86 2.25 7.50
C GLY A 13 3.78 1.94 6.46
N LEU A 14 4.16 1.98 5.20
CA LEU A 14 3.34 1.55 4.06
C LEU A 14 3.54 0.06 3.79
N LEU A 15 2.43 -0.63 3.54
CA LEU A 15 2.44 -2.02 3.12
C LEU A 15 2.70 -2.11 1.62
N GLY A 16 3.98 -2.12 1.23
CA GLY A 16 4.43 -2.20 -0.15
C GLY A 16 4.38 -3.62 -0.71
N ILE A 17 4.18 -3.74 -2.02
CA ILE A 17 4.21 -5.05 -2.70
C ILE A 17 5.62 -5.32 -3.22
N ARG A 18 6.25 -6.38 -2.70
CA ARG A 18 7.61 -6.79 -3.02
C ARG A 18 7.59 -8.06 -3.85
N VAL A 19 8.45 -8.13 -4.87
CA VAL A 19 8.62 -9.29 -5.73
C VAL A 19 10.05 -9.79 -5.60
N CYS A 20 10.23 -11.10 -5.49
CA CYS A 20 11.50 -11.79 -5.54
C CYS A 20 11.31 -13.04 -6.41
N ASP A 21 11.97 -13.10 -7.57
CA ASP A 21 11.71 -14.09 -8.62
C ASP A 21 10.20 -14.16 -8.96
N ASP A 22 9.56 -15.32 -8.77
CA ASP A 22 8.12 -15.55 -8.98
C ASP A 22 7.28 -15.33 -7.71
N GLN A 23 7.90 -14.99 -6.58
CA GLN A 23 7.19 -14.79 -5.32
C GLN A 23 6.82 -13.32 -5.12
N THR A 24 5.53 -13.07 -4.88
CA THR A 24 5.02 -11.75 -4.48
C THR A 24 4.61 -11.78 -3.01
N VAL A 25 4.99 -10.77 -2.23
CA VAL A 25 4.65 -10.59 -0.82
C VAL A 25 4.29 -9.14 -0.54
N VAL A 26 3.66 -8.90 0.61
CA VAL A 26 3.45 -7.57 1.16
C VAL A 26 4.45 -7.35 2.28
N LEU A 27 5.20 -6.25 2.22
CA LEU A 27 6.27 -5.91 3.15
C LEU A 27 6.08 -4.48 3.65
N CYS A 28 6.16 -4.29 4.97
CA CYS A 28 6.21 -2.96 5.59
C CYS A 28 7.59 -2.33 5.34
N ASP A 29 7.64 -1.08 4.89
CA ASP A 29 8.90 -0.37 4.64
C ASP A 29 9.60 0.16 5.90
N GLU A 30 8.91 0.17 7.05
CA GLU A 30 9.46 0.66 8.32
C GLU A 30 9.86 -0.46 9.30
N CYS A 31 9.01 -1.47 9.47
CA CYS A 31 9.19 -2.48 10.53
C CYS A 31 9.45 -3.91 10.02
N ASP A 32 9.63 -4.08 8.70
CA ASP A 32 9.92 -5.37 8.06
C ASP A 32 8.87 -6.48 8.30
N ALA A 33 7.65 -6.11 8.70
CA ALA A 33 6.55 -7.05 8.81
C ALA A 33 6.17 -7.56 7.42
N LEU A 34 6.01 -8.89 7.30
CA LEU A 34 5.75 -9.56 6.02
C LEU A 34 4.42 -10.31 6.05
N TRP A 35 3.65 -10.19 4.97
CA TRP A 35 2.47 -10.99 4.69
C TRP A 35 2.58 -11.66 3.32
N LEU A 36 2.05 -12.89 3.21
CA LEU A 36 2.05 -13.66 1.96
C LEU A 36 0.95 -13.22 0.98
N SER A 37 0.02 -12.38 1.45
CA SER A 37 -1.07 -11.78 0.70
C SER A 37 -1.41 -10.42 1.31
N PRO A 38 -2.13 -9.53 0.60
CA PRO A 38 -2.69 -8.31 1.18
C PRO A 38 -3.43 -8.65 2.47
N PRO A 39 -3.00 -8.10 3.63
CA PRO A 39 -3.64 -8.43 4.89
C PRO A 39 -5.04 -7.84 4.96
N GLU A 40 -5.95 -8.60 5.55
CA GLU A 40 -7.18 -8.02 6.11
C GLU A 40 -6.83 -7.18 7.34
N LYS A 41 -7.80 -6.38 7.79
CA LYS A 41 -7.63 -5.57 9.00
C LYS A 41 -7.21 -6.46 10.18
N ASP A 42 -6.19 -6.02 10.91
CA ASP A 42 -5.65 -6.68 12.11
C ASP A 42 -5.04 -8.09 11.88
N ALA A 43 -4.81 -8.50 10.62
CA ALA A 43 -4.20 -9.79 10.33
C ALA A 43 -2.73 -9.84 10.79
N PRO A 44 -2.31 -10.87 11.55
CA PRO A 44 -0.92 -10.99 11.99
C PRO A 44 0.02 -11.23 10.80
N PRO A 45 1.25 -10.70 10.84
CA PRO A 45 2.24 -10.96 9.81
C PRO A 45 2.70 -12.42 9.85
N ALA A 46 3.09 -12.94 8.68
CA ALA A 46 3.73 -14.24 8.57
C ALA A 46 5.11 -14.23 9.24
N THR A 47 5.83 -13.10 9.13
CA THR A 47 7.08 -12.87 9.88
C THR A 47 7.18 -11.42 10.34
N LEU A 48 7.74 -11.23 11.53
CA LEU A 48 8.05 -9.92 12.10
C LEU A 48 9.49 -9.96 12.58
N ARG A 49 10.43 -9.71 11.67
CA ARG A 49 11.87 -9.67 11.96
C ARG A 49 12.56 -8.75 10.98
N ALA A 50 13.67 -8.15 11.40
CA ALA A 50 14.55 -7.43 10.49
C ALA A 50 15.04 -8.36 9.37
N ASP A 51 15.10 -7.84 8.15
CA ASP A 51 15.54 -8.55 6.95
C ASP A 51 14.88 -9.94 6.76
N PRO A 52 13.56 -9.96 6.45
CA PRO A 52 12.84 -11.20 6.24
C PRO A 52 13.34 -11.88 4.96
N PRO A 53 13.47 -13.22 4.97
CA PRO A 53 13.90 -13.95 3.80
C PRO A 53 12.70 -14.14 2.86
N CYS A 54 12.97 -14.29 1.57
CA CYS A 54 11.97 -14.67 0.61
C CYS A 54 11.43 -16.06 0.97
N PRO A 55 10.11 -16.26 1.10
CA PRO A 55 9.54 -17.55 1.47
C PRO A 55 9.72 -18.62 0.38
N SER A 56 10.08 -18.23 -0.85
CA SER A 56 10.32 -19.15 -1.97
C SER A 56 11.78 -19.59 -2.07
N CYS A 57 12.73 -18.65 -2.17
CA CYS A 57 14.16 -18.97 -2.38
C CYS A 57 15.03 -18.87 -1.12
N GLY A 58 14.56 -18.20 -0.06
CA GLY A 58 15.31 -17.99 1.18
C GLY A 58 16.25 -16.77 1.17
N ASP A 59 16.44 -16.11 0.02
CA ASP A 59 17.31 -14.93 -0.10
C ASP A 59 16.68 -13.66 0.53
N PRO A 60 17.48 -12.64 0.91
CA PRO A 60 16.97 -11.42 1.57
C PRO A 60 15.99 -10.60 0.72
N LEU A 61 14.81 -10.24 1.23
CA LEU A 61 13.84 -9.46 0.44
C LEU A 61 14.28 -8.03 0.13
N TRP A 62 15.28 -7.51 0.83
CA TRP A 62 15.92 -6.22 0.54
C TRP A 62 17.15 -6.34 -0.38
N GLY A 63 17.49 -7.56 -0.81
CA GLY A 63 18.58 -7.83 -1.75
C GLY A 63 18.27 -7.41 -3.19
N GLU A 64 19.30 -7.46 -4.04
CA GLU A 64 19.27 -7.01 -5.44
C GLU A 64 18.33 -7.84 -6.32
N GLN A 65 18.08 -9.10 -5.96
CA GLN A 65 17.17 -10.00 -6.67
C GLN A 65 15.69 -9.69 -6.42
N ALA A 66 15.39 -8.84 -5.45
CA ALA A 66 14.05 -8.40 -5.14
C ALA A 66 13.83 -6.95 -5.58
N HIS A 67 12.62 -6.64 -6.03
CA HIS A 67 12.23 -5.30 -6.44
C HIS A 67 10.79 -4.98 -6.02
N TRP A 68 10.43 -3.70 -5.99
CA TRP A 68 9.05 -3.29 -5.74
C TRP A 68 8.21 -3.63 -6.97
N ALA A 69 7.06 -4.27 -6.76
CA ALA A 69 6.21 -4.73 -7.86
C ALA A 69 5.86 -3.59 -8.81
N ASP A 70 5.99 -3.84 -10.11
CA ASP A 70 5.38 -2.99 -11.12
C ASP A 70 3.90 -3.35 -11.32
N ARG A 71 3.19 -2.51 -12.08
CA ARG A 71 1.76 -2.68 -12.31
C ARG A 71 1.41 -4.06 -12.87
N LYS A 72 2.19 -4.56 -13.84
CA LYS A 72 1.90 -5.86 -14.48
C LYS A 72 2.01 -7.00 -13.48
N GLN A 73 2.98 -6.93 -12.57
CA GLN A 73 3.18 -7.92 -11.52
C GLN A 73 2.03 -7.91 -10.49
N VAL A 74 1.56 -6.73 -10.09
CA VAL A 74 0.38 -6.61 -9.22
C VAL A 74 -0.87 -7.17 -9.90
N GLU A 75 -1.07 -6.85 -11.18
CA GLU A 75 -2.20 -7.36 -11.97
C GLU A 75 -2.12 -8.88 -12.16
N SER A 76 -0.92 -9.45 -12.37
CA SER A 76 -0.76 -10.89 -12.59
C SER A 76 -1.11 -11.75 -11.39
N VAL A 77 -0.96 -11.23 -10.17
CA VAL A 77 -1.37 -11.91 -8.93
C VAL A 77 -2.80 -11.56 -8.50
N GLY A 78 -3.50 -10.73 -9.26
CA GLY A 78 -4.88 -10.34 -8.98
C GLY A 78 -5.06 -9.39 -7.81
N TRP A 79 -4.00 -8.68 -7.39
CA TRP A 79 -4.04 -7.81 -6.19
C TRP A 79 -4.40 -6.37 -6.51
N TRP A 80 -4.72 -6.05 -7.77
CA TRP A 80 -5.04 -4.68 -8.18
C TRP A 80 -6.19 -4.05 -7.37
N SER A 81 -7.20 -4.83 -7.00
CA SER A 81 -8.33 -4.38 -6.18
C SER A 81 -7.95 -4.03 -4.73
N HIS A 82 -6.76 -4.40 -4.27
CA HIS A 82 -6.26 -4.12 -2.93
C HIS A 82 -5.33 -2.90 -2.88
N ILE A 83 -5.00 -2.31 -4.03
CA ILE A 83 -4.07 -1.18 -4.09
C ILE A 83 -4.74 0.09 -3.56
N ALA A 84 -4.15 0.66 -2.52
CA ALA A 84 -4.56 1.93 -1.94
C ALA A 84 -3.93 3.13 -2.69
N GLY A 85 -2.76 2.94 -3.30
CA GLY A 85 -2.12 3.95 -4.13
C GLY A 85 -0.69 3.59 -4.56
N GLU A 86 0.00 4.59 -5.09
CA GLU A 86 1.41 4.51 -5.46
C GLU A 86 2.19 5.58 -4.70
N ALA A 87 3.24 5.16 -3.99
CA ALA A 87 4.22 6.05 -3.39
C ALA A 87 5.29 6.37 -4.45
N GLY A 88 5.33 7.63 -4.89
CA GLY A 88 6.44 8.19 -5.67
C GLY A 88 7.60 8.60 -4.76
N ASN A 89 8.75 8.87 -5.38
CA ASN A 89 9.88 9.49 -4.67
C ASN A 89 9.37 10.83 -4.09
N ARG A 90 9.40 11.00 -2.78
CA ARG A 90 9.00 12.26 -2.15
C ARG A 90 10.06 13.30 -2.48
N ASP A 91 9.88 14.06 -3.55
CA ASP A 91 10.50 15.37 -3.64
C ASP A 91 9.92 16.23 -2.53
N GLU A 92 10.78 16.60 -1.58
CA GLU A 92 10.49 17.46 -0.43
C GLU A 92 9.99 18.83 -0.89
N SER A 93 8.68 18.96 -1.06
CA SER A 93 8.00 20.25 -1.14
C SER A 93 6.70 20.17 -0.36
N GLY A 94 6.82 20.50 0.93
CA GLY A 94 5.78 20.91 1.87
C GLY A 94 4.34 20.59 1.52
N GLY A 95 3.83 19.49 2.08
CA GLY A 95 2.40 19.24 2.20
C GLY A 95 2.12 18.60 3.55
N THR A 96 1.80 19.43 4.54
CA THR A 96 1.46 19.02 5.90
C THR A 96 0.38 17.94 5.86
N ARG A 97 0.71 16.76 6.40
CA ARG A 97 -0.26 15.70 6.70
C ARG A 97 -1.32 16.28 7.64
N THR A 98 -2.55 16.39 7.15
CA THR A 98 -3.73 16.19 8.00
C THR A 98 -4.49 14.99 7.43
N PRO A 99 -4.84 13.99 8.25
CA PRO A 99 -5.69 12.89 7.83
C PRO A 99 -7.14 13.39 7.95
N ASP A 100 -7.67 14.03 6.91
CA ASP A 100 -9.11 14.24 6.83
C ASP A 100 -9.57 14.07 5.39
N ARG A 101 -10.59 13.22 5.24
CA ARG A 101 -11.35 12.93 4.02
C ARG A 101 -10.70 11.97 3.05
N ILE A 102 -11.00 10.68 3.29
CA ILE A 102 -11.54 9.84 2.23
C ILE A 102 -12.51 10.71 1.41
N ARG A 103 -12.14 11.07 0.18
CA ARG A 103 -13.08 11.64 -0.78
C ARG A 103 -13.92 10.47 -1.29
N PRO A 104 -15.21 10.34 -0.92
CA PRO A 104 -16.08 9.49 -1.70
C PRO A 104 -16.09 10.00 -3.14
N LEU A 105 -16.01 9.06 -4.10
CA LEU A 105 -16.24 9.34 -5.51
C LEU A 105 -17.63 10.00 -5.62
N ALA A 106 -17.65 11.15 -6.27
CA ALA A 106 -18.81 12.02 -6.40
C ALA A 106 -20.02 11.27 -6.98
N ASP A 107 -21.19 11.51 -6.39
CA ASP A 107 -22.45 11.50 -7.13
C ASP A 107 -22.98 12.93 -7.16
N SER A 108 -22.90 13.52 -8.34
CA SER A 108 -23.41 14.84 -8.66
C SER A 108 -24.93 14.77 -8.73
N SER A 109 -25.63 15.64 -8.01
CA SER A 109 -26.98 16.08 -8.38
C SER A 109 -27.23 17.48 -7.84
N ASP A 110 -27.04 18.45 -8.73
CA ASP A 110 -27.73 19.73 -8.85
C ASP A 110 -29.12 19.78 -8.19
N LEU A 111 -29.41 20.91 -7.54
CA LEU A 111 -30.39 21.87 -8.07
C LEU A 111 -30.47 23.11 -7.17
N GLU A 112 -30.12 24.24 -7.78
CA GLU A 112 -30.44 25.58 -7.30
C GLU A 112 -31.96 25.73 -7.09
N SER A 113 -32.36 26.40 -6.03
CA SER A 113 -33.69 27.02 -5.95
C SER A 113 -33.54 28.37 -5.24
N THR A 114 -33.78 29.40 -6.03
CA THR A 114 -33.85 30.80 -5.65
C THR A 114 -35.20 31.08 -4.99
N GLU A 115 -35.22 31.75 -3.84
CA GLU A 115 -36.41 32.38 -3.26
C GLU A 115 -35.99 33.77 -2.76
N SER A 116 -36.40 34.84 -3.45
CA SER A 116 -37.57 35.70 -3.13
C SER A 116 -37.30 36.59 -1.91
N ALA A 117 -36.83 37.83 -2.12
CA ALA A 117 -37.65 39.05 -2.26
C ALA A 117 -38.38 39.45 -0.96
N GLU A 118 -37.84 40.47 -0.29
CA GLU A 118 -38.58 41.44 0.54
C GLU A 118 -38.05 42.86 0.27
#